data_AF-A0A0T9UWZ7-F1
#
_entry.id   AF-A0A0T9UWZ7-F1
#
_cell.length_a   1.000
_cell.length_b   1.000
_cell.length_c   1.000
_cell.angle_alpha   90.00
_cell.angle_beta   90.00
_cell.angle_gamma   90.00
#
_symmetry.space_group_name_H-M   'P 1'
#
loop_
_entity.id
_entity.type
_entity.pdbx_description
1 polymer ?
#
loop_
_entity_poly.entity_id
_entity_poly.type
_entity_poly.pdbx_seq_one_letter_code
_entity_poly.pdbx_strand_id
1 'polypeptide(L)'
;MLNEFDQYLHKRYLSGKARKDRWYWNNSIQRGRSTAVRENWEWKPAAAYCRYADDFVLIVKGTKAQAEAIREECRGVLEDSLKLRLNMDKTRITHVNDGFIFLGHRIIRKRSRYGDLRVVSTIPKEKARNFAASLTALLSGNYSESKVDMVEMLNRKLKGWAAFYQFVDFKAKVFRYIDRVVFWKLAHWLARKYRKGIASLMRWWCKSPKPGQSKTWVLFGKTNHGKLSGEILYRLAGQGKKLFRWRLPEGNPYLRMEARNTYTSRFTEVAMAFASF
;
A
#
# COMPACT_ATOMS: atom_id res chain seq x y z
N MET A 1 -0.04 -13.83 -22.13
CA MET A 1 -1.06 -14.47 -21.27
C MET A 1 -2.00 -13.42 -20.69
N LEU A 2 -1.78 -12.79 -19.52
CA LEU A 2 -2.72 -11.77 -18.98
C LEU A 2 -2.99 -10.55 -19.88
N ASN A 3 -2.19 -10.33 -20.92
CA ASN A 3 -2.41 -9.29 -21.93
C ASN A 3 -3.73 -9.46 -22.69
N GLU A 4 -4.18 -10.69 -22.97
CA GLU A 4 -5.44 -10.94 -23.69
C GLU A 4 -6.65 -10.54 -22.84
N PHE A 5 -6.60 -10.83 -21.55
CA PHE A 5 -7.58 -10.37 -20.57
C PHE A 5 -7.60 -8.83 -20.48
N ASP A 6 -6.43 -8.20 -20.45
CA ASP A 6 -6.31 -6.74 -20.46
C ASP A 6 -6.90 -6.12 -21.74
N GLN A 7 -6.70 -6.76 -22.90
CA GLN A 7 -7.27 -6.34 -24.19
C GLN A 7 -8.79 -6.50 -24.24
N TYR A 8 -9.31 -7.60 -23.71
CA TYR A 8 -10.74 -7.86 -23.61
C TYR A 8 -11.43 -6.77 -22.78
N LEU A 9 -10.94 -6.51 -21.57
CA LEU A 9 -11.46 -5.45 -20.70
C LEU A 9 -11.32 -4.07 -21.35
N HIS A 10 -10.23 -3.84 -22.07
CA HIS A 10 -10.02 -2.58 -22.78
C HIS A 10 -11.08 -2.36 -23.86
N LYS A 11 -11.29 -3.34 -24.74
CA LYS A 11 -12.28 -3.26 -25.82
C LYS A 11 -13.69 -3.09 -25.26
N ARG A 12 -14.04 -3.84 -24.20
CA ARG A 12 -15.39 -3.89 -23.63
C ARG A 12 -15.75 -2.68 -22.79
N TYR A 13 -14.82 -2.18 -21.95
CA TYR A 13 -15.15 -1.17 -20.93
C TYR A 13 -14.24 0.06 -20.88
N LEU A 14 -12.95 -0.08 -21.21
CA LEU A 14 -11.96 0.96 -20.91
C LEU A 14 -11.63 1.87 -22.11
N SER A 15 -11.87 1.42 -23.34
CA SER A 15 -11.54 2.16 -24.57
C SER A 15 -12.34 3.46 -24.68
N GLY A 16 -11.77 4.45 -25.39
CA GLY A 16 -12.43 5.73 -25.63
C GLY A 16 -13.79 5.54 -26.32
N LYS A 17 -13.87 4.61 -27.28
CA LYS A 17 -15.12 4.22 -27.95
C LYS A 17 -16.13 3.64 -26.97
N ALA A 18 -15.76 2.63 -26.19
CA ALA A 18 -16.66 2.02 -25.20
C ALA A 18 -17.20 3.05 -24.18
N ARG A 19 -16.36 4.01 -23.75
CA ARG A 19 -16.78 5.10 -22.85
C ARG A 19 -17.78 6.05 -23.52
N LYS A 20 -17.57 6.41 -24.79
CA LYS A 20 -18.47 7.28 -25.57
C LYS A 20 -19.81 6.59 -25.84
N ASP A 21 -19.78 5.32 -26.24
CA ASP A 21 -20.98 4.51 -26.50
C ASP A 21 -21.82 4.34 -25.23
N ARG A 22 -21.17 4.03 -24.09
CA ARG A 22 -21.83 4.00 -22.79
C ARG A 22 -22.44 5.34 -22.41
N TRP A 23 -21.71 6.44 -22.62
CA TRP A 23 -22.22 7.79 -22.34
C TRP A 23 -23.46 8.09 -23.17
N TYR A 24 -23.44 7.79 -24.48
CA TYR A 24 -24.57 7.98 -25.36
C TYR A 24 -25.78 7.14 -24.92
N TRP A 25 -25.56 5.87 -24.57
CA TRP A 25 -26.60 4.95 -24.08
C TRP A 25 -27.27 5.50 -22.81
N ASN A 26 -26.48 5.78 -21.78
CA ASN A 26 -26.98 6.27 -20.49
C ASN A 26 -27.64 7.65 -20.61
N ASN A 27 -27.08 8.54 -21.43
CA ASN A 27 -27.68 9.86 -21.70
C ASN A 27 -29.00 9.75 -22.49
N SER A 28 -29.17 8.72 -23.33
CA SER A 28 -30.43 8.47 -24.05
C SER A 28 -31.54 8.02 -23.11
N ILE A 29 -31.21 7.17 -22.13
CA ILE A 29 -32.13 6.78 -21.05
C ILE A 29 -32.50 8.01 -20.21
N GLN A 30 -31.50 8.79 -19.78
CA GLN A 30 -31.72 9.98 -18.96
C GLN A 30 -32.59 11.03 -19.64
N ARG A 31 -32.48 11.17 -20.97
CA ARG A 31 -33.31 12.10 -21.77
C ARG A 31 -34.65 11.52 -22.20
N GLY A 32 -34.94 10.24 -21.91
CA GLY A 32 -36.20 9.59 -22.29
C GLY A 32 -36.40 9.48 -23.81
N ARG A 33 -35.33 9.21 -24.58
CA ARG A 33 -35.47 9.03 -26.04
C ARG A 33 -36.42 7.87 -26.35
N SER A 34 -37.26 8.03 -27.37
CA SER A 34 -38.30 7.06 -27.75
C SER A 34 -37.77 5.64 -27.97
N THR A 35 -36.58 5.49 -28.57
CA THR A 35 -35.92 4.19 -28.74
C THR A 35 -35.54 3.53 -27.41
N ALA A 36 -34.99 4.30 -26.46
CA ALA A 36 -34.58 3.79 -25.16
C ALA A 36 -35.78 3.38 -24.29
N VAL A 37 -36.90 4.10 -24.41
CA VAL A 37 -38.16 3.78 -23.69
C VAL A 37 -38.83 2.55 -24.31
N ARG A 38 -38.95 2.51 -25.65
CA ARG A 38 -39.59 1.39 -26.37
C ARG A 38 -38.87 0.08 -26.16
N GLU A 39 -37.54 0.10 -26.14
CA GLU A 39 -36.70 -1.10 -25.98
C GLU A 39 -36.27 -1.34 -24.53
N ASN A 40 -36.84 -0.60 -23.57
CA ASN A 40 -36.59 -0.73 -22.13
C ASN A 40 -35.09 -0.82 -21.77
N TRP A 41 -34.30 0.12 -22.27
CA TRP A 41 -32.85 0.10 -22.08
C TRP A 41 -32.45 0.29 -20.61
N GLU A 42 -31.58 -0.59 -20.11
CA GLU A 42 -31.01 -0.48 -18.77
C GLU A 42 -29.72 0.34 -18.71
N TRP A 43 -29.43 0.91 -17.54
CA TRP A 43 -28.21 1.68 -17.29
C TRP A 43 -26.95 0.80 -17.40
N LYS A 44 -26.01 1.19 -18.25
CA LYS A 44 -24.74 0.48 -18.41
C LYS A 44 -23.72 0.91 -17.34
N PRO A 45 -23.08 -0.04 -16.64
CA PRO A 45 -22.09 0.28 -15.62
C PRO A 45 -20.82 0.88 -16.23
N ALA A 46 -20.13 1.71 -15.47
CA ALA A 46 -18.78 2.15 -15.83
C ALA A 46 -17.74 1.34 -15.05
N ALA A 47 -16.71 0.84 -15.72
CA ALA A 47 -15.62 0.11 -15.07
C ALA A 47 -14.30 0.87 -15.17
N ALA A 48 -13.47 0.75 -14.13
CA ALA A 48 -12.07 1.10 -14.13
C ALA A 48 -11.25 -0.12 -13.68
N TYR A 49 -10.05 -0.27 -14.24
CA TYR A 49 -9.24 -1.45 -14.07
C TYR A 49 -7.82 -1.07 -13.65
N CYS A 50 -7.27 -1.80 -12.68
CA CYS A 50 -5.89 -1.69 -12.25
C CYS A 50 -5.35 -3.09 -11.97
N ARG A 51 -4.21 -3.44 -12.58
CA ARG A 51 -3.52 -4.71 -12.37
C ARG A 51 -2.10 -4.49 -11.91
N TYR A 52 -1.62 -5.36 -11.03
CA TYR A 52 -0.25 -5.48 -10.61
C TYR A 52 0.12 -6.97 -10.56
N ALA A 53 0.93 -7.42 -11.52
CA ALA A 53 1.21 -8.85 -11.73
C ALA A 53 -0.10 -9.66 -11.87
N ASP A 54 -0.38 -10.56 -10.95
CA ASP A 54 -1.57 -11.40 -10.84
C ASP A 54 -2.72 -10.74 -10.06
N ASP A 55 -2.41 -9.85 -9.12
CA ASP A 55 -3.41 -9.10 -8.36
C ASP A 55 -4.03 -7.97 -9.20
N PHE A 56 -5.36 -7.96 -9.36
CA PHE A 56 -6.07 -6.89 -10.04
C PHE A 56 -7.33 -6.43 -9.29
N VAL A 57 -7.76 -5.21 -9.59
CA VAL A 57 -8.96 -4.57 -9.05
C VAL A 57 -9.77 -4.01 -10.19
N LEU A 58 -11.06 -4.37 -10.21
CA LEU A 58 -12.08 -3.77 -11.05
C LEU A 58 -13.00 -2.89 -10.19
N ILE A 59 -13.05 -1.61 -10.50
CA ILE A 59 -13.95 -0.65 -9.86
C ILE A 59 -15.15 -0.46 -10.77
N VAL A 60 -16.32 -0.88 -10.31
CA VAL A 60 -17.58 -0.77 -11.06
C VAL A 60 -18.43 0.34 -10.44
N LYS A 61 -18.83 1.31 -11.26
CA LYS A 61 -19.89 2.28 -10.96
C LYS A 61 -21.20 1.75 -11.54
N GLY A 62 -21.96 1.06 -10.70
CA GLY A 62 -23.20 0.38 -11.06
C GLY A 62 -23.82 -0.30 -9.84
N THR A 63 -24.79 -1.18 -10.07
CA THR A 63 -25.41 -1.98 -9.01
C THR A 63 -24.52 -3.16 -8.61
N LYS A 64 -24.82 -3.78 -7.45
CA LYS A 64 -24.10 -4.99 -7.00
C LYS A 64 -24.26 -6.14 -8.00
N ALA A 65 -25.47 -6.34 -8.54
CA ALA A 65 -25.76 -7.35 -9.55
C ALA A 65 -24.92 -7.15 -10.82
N GLN A 66 -24.71 -5.90 -11.25
CA GLN A 66 -23.82 -5.59 -12.38
C GLN A 66 -22.35 -5.92 -12.07
N ALA A 67 -21.90 -5.69 -10.83
CA ALA A 67 -20.55 -6.07 -10.43
C ALA A 67 -20.37 -7.61 -10.38
N GLU A 68 -21.39 -8.35 -9.94
CA GLU A 68 -21.43 -9.81 -9.97
C GLU A 68 -21.38 -10.35 -11.40
N ALA A 69 -22.20 -9.79 -12.30
CA ALA A 69 -22.20 -10.16 -13.72
C ALA A 69 -20.82 -9.93 -14.38
N ILE A 70 -20.19 -8.79 -14.12
CA ILE A 70 -18.83 -8.49 -14.63
C ILE A 70 -17.80 -9.48 -14.07
N ARG A 71 -17.94 -9.91 -12.80
CA ARG A 71 -17.05 -10.91 -12.21
C ARG A 71 -17.18 -12.25 -12.91
N GLU A 72 -18.40 -12.71 -13.17
CA GLU A 72 -18.65 -13.97 -13.87
C GLU A 72 -18.15 -13.92 -15.33
N GLU A 73 -18.35 -12.78 -16.02
CA GLU A 73 -17.80 -12.54 -17.37
C GLU A 73 -16.26 -12.60 -17.36
N CYS A 74 -15.62 -11.97 -16.36
CA CYS A 74 -14.17 -12.04 -16.21
C CYS A 74 -13.68 -13.46 -15.92
N ARG A 75 -14.43 -14.23 -15.10
CA ARG A 75 -14.10 -15.63 -14.81
C ARG A 75 -14.14 -16.46 -16.10
N GLY A 76 -15.20 -16.34 -16.89
CA GLY A 76 -15.33 -17.05 -18.17
C GLY A 76 -14.14 -16.78 -19.09
N VAL A 77 -13.76 -15.51 -19.26
CA VAL A 77 -12.60 -15.17 -20.11
C VAL A 77 -11.28 -15.73 -19.55
N LEU A 78 -11.08 -15.69 -18.23
CA LEU A 78 -9.86 -16.23 -17.61
C LEU A 78 -9.78 -17.76 -17.72
N GLU A 79 -10.89 -18.45 -17.57
CA GLU A 79 -10.96 -19.92 -17.66
C GLU A 79 -10.88 -20.38 -19.12
N ASP A 80 -11.63 -19.75 -20.02
CA ASP A 80 -11.74 -20.16 -21.43
C ASP A 80 -10.50 -19.79 -22.23
N SER A 81 -10.03 -18.54 -22.12
CA SER A 81 -8.91 -18.05 -22.95
C SER A 81 -7.56 -18.38 -22.33
N LEU A 82 -7.45 -18.35 -21.00
CA LEU A 82 -6.15 -18.43 -20.32
C LEU A 82 -5.98 -19.71 -19.48
N LYS A 83 -7.02 -20.54 -19.34
CA LYS A 83 -7.02 -21.75 -18.49
C LYS A 83 -6.60 -21.46 -17.04
N LEU A 84 -6.84 -20.23 -16.57
CA LEU A 84 -6.54 -19.79 -15.22
C LEU A 84 -7.82 -19.80 -14.38
N ARG A 85 -7.76 -20.44 -13.20
CA ARG A 85 -8.88 -20.45 -12.25
C ARG A 85 -8.82 -19.23 -11.34
N LEU A 86 -9.94 -18.50 -11.26
CA LEU A 86 -10.09 -17.41 -10.32
C LEU A 86 -10.25 -17.98 -8.89
N ASN A 87 -9.44 -17.52 -7.94
CA ASN A 87 -9.61 -17.89 -6.54
C ASN A 87 -10.82 -17.14 -5.96
N MET A 88 -11.96 -17.84 -5.87
CA MET A 88 -13.22 -17.28 -5.37
C MET A 88 -13.17 -16.92 -3.88
N ASP A 89 -12.38 -17.64 -3.08
CA ASP A 89 -12.24 -17.36 -1.63
C ASP A 89 -11.53 -16.03 -1.36
N LYS A 90 -10.58 -15.69 -2.24
CA LYS A 90 -9.87 -14.40 -2.21
C LYS A 90 -10.68 -13.28 -2.86
N THR A 91 -11.54 -13.59 -3.82
CA THR A 91 -12.28 -12.59 -4.59
C THR A 91 -13.47 -12.07 -3.81
N ARG A 92 -13.46 -10.77 -3.49
CA ARG A 92 -14.52 -10.13 -2.70
C ARG A 92 -15.10 -8.94 -3.45
N ILE A 93 -16.43 -8.88 -3.51
CA ILE A 93 -17.15 -7.70 -3.98
C ILE A 93 -17.46 -6.85 -2.75
N THR A 94 -16.80 -5.70 -2.64
CA THR A 94 -16.96 -4.78 -1.51
C THR A 94 -17.35 -3.40 -2.01
N HIS A 95 -18.18 -2.69 -1.24
CA HIS A 95 -18.51 -1.32 -1.57
C HIS A 95 -17.33 -0.38 -1.28
N VAL A 96 -17.18 0.69 -2.08
CA VAL A 96 -16.03 1.62 -1.98
C VAL A 96 -16.01 2.36 -0.62
N ASN A 97 -17.16 2.49 0.05
CA ASN A 97 -17.25 3.08 1.39
C ASN A 97 -16.69 2.17 2.49
N ASP A 98 -16.79 0.84 2.34
CA ASP A 98 -16.25 -0.11 3.32
C ASP A 98 -14.73 -0.24 3.13
N GLY A 99 -14.30 -0.08 1.88
CA GLY A 99 -12.92 -0.09 1.46
C GLY A 99 -12.35 -1.50 1.31
N PHE A 100 -11.27 -1.60 0.55
CA PHE A 100 -10.61 -2.86 0.22
C PHE A 100 -9.10 -2.73 0.40
N ILE A 101 -8.40 -3.86 0.46
CA ILE A 101 -6.95 -3.91 0.55
C ILE A 101 -6.40 -4.29 -0.81
N PHE A 102 -5.46 -3.49 -1.34
CA PHE A 102 -4.76 -3.76 -2.58
C PHE A 102 -3.29 -3.39 -2.40
N LEU A 103 -2.37 -4.30 -2.76
CA LEU A 103 -0.92 -4.13 -2.62
C LEU A 103 -0.46 -3.70 -1.21
N GLY A 104 -1.13 -4.17 -0.16
CA GLY A 104 -0.81 -3.79 1.22
C GLY A 104 -1.28 -2.38 1.64
N HIS A 105 -2.06 -1.70 0.79
CA HIS A 105 -2.73 -0.44 1.08
C HIS A 105 -4.24 -0.66 1.22
N ARG A 106 -4.85 -0.07 2.25
CA ARG A 106 -6.31 -0.04 2.39
C ARG A 106 -6.86 1.20 1.72
N ILE A 107 -7.59 1.02 0.62
CA ILE A 107 -8.26 2.09 -0.13
C ILE A 107 -9.70 2.18 0.36
N ILE A 108 -10.13 3.36 0.78
CA ILE A 108 -11.48 3.60 1.32
C ILE A 108 -11.95 5.00 0.93
N ARG A 109 -13.24 5.16 0.65
CA ARG A 109 -13.84 6.49 0.50
C ARG A 109 -14.30 7.01 1.86
N LYS A 110 -13.76 8.14 2.29
CA LYS A 110 -14.12 8.81 3.54
C LYS A 110 -14.69 10.18 3.28
N ARG A 111 -15.63 10.59 4.15
CA ARG A 111 -16.13 11.95 4.16
C ARG A 111 -15.05 12.89 4.71
N SER A 112 -14.77 13.95 3.95
CA SER A 112 -13.92 15.06 4.32
C SER A 112 -14.60 15.86 5.43
N ARG A 113 -13.81 16.69 6.14
CA ARG A 113 -14.33 17.67 7.10
C ARG A 113 -15.32 18.64 6.44
N TYR A 114 -15.18 18.88 5.14
CA TYR A 114 -16.03 19.77 4.34
C TYR A 114 -17.25 19.08 3.71
N GLY A 115 -17.53 17.83 4.06
CA GLY A 115 -18.70 17.10 3.57
C GLY A 115 -18.48 16.28 2.30
N ASP A 116 -17.41 16.55 1.55
CA ASP A 116 -17.09 15.83 0.30
C ASP A 116 -16.56 14.42 0.54
N LEU A 117 -16.93 13.48 -0.34
CA LEU A 117 -16.39 12.12 -0.30
C LEU A 117 -15.05 12.06 -1.06
N ARG A 118 -13.97 11.73 -0.35
CA ARG A 118 -12.63 11.57 -0.93
C ARG A 118 -12.12 10.14 -0.77
N VAL A 119 -11.47 9.64 -1.81
CA VAL A 119 -10.71 8.38 -1.74
C VAL A 119 -9.43 8.63 -0.96
N VAL A 120 -9.21 7.84 0.09
CA VAL A 120 -8.02 7.90 0.94
C VAL A 120 -7.35 6.53 0.97
N SER A 121 -6.02 6.54 0.90
CA SER A 121 -5.22 5.33 1.12
C SER A 121 -4.75 5.31 2.56
N THR A 122 -4.87 4.17 3.24
CA THR A 122 -4.52 3.98 4.65
C THR A 122 -3.71 2.71 4.84
N ILE A 123 -2.98 2.61 5.96
CA ILE A 123 -2.24 1.38 6.31
C ILE A 123 -3.22 0.39 6.96
N PRO A 124 -3.33 -0.86 6.47
CA PRO A 124 -4.10 -1.90 7.15
C PRO A 124 -3.59 -2.13 8.58
N LYS A 125 -4.51 -2.27 9.54
CA LYS A 125 -4.17 -2.45 10.96
C LYS A 125 -3.33 -3.71 11.20
N GLU A 126 -3.67 -4.81 10.53
CA GLU A 126 -2.97 -6.09 10.64
C GLU A 126 -1.51 -5.98 10.16
N LYS A 127 -1.28 -5.36 9.00
CA LYS A 127 0.09 -5.15 8.49
C LYS A 127 0.93 -4.31 9.45
N ALA A 128 0.35 -3.26 10.05
CA ALA A 128 1.04 -2.47 11.07
C ALA A 128 1.34 -3.27 12.36
N ARG A 129 0.41 -4.13 12.79
CA ARG A 129 0.61 -5.02 13.95
C ARG A 129 1.69 -6.06 13.69
N ASN A 130 1.65 -6.72 12.54
CA ASN A 130 2.64 -7.73 12.15
C ASN A 130 4.04 -7.10 12.03
N PHE A 131 4.14 -5.90 11.47
CA PHE A 131 5.40 -5.17 11.43
C PHE A 131 5.92 -4.86 12.83
N ALA A 132 5.08 -4.33 13.73
CA ALA A 132 5.47 -4.07 15.11
C ALA A 132 5.85 -5.36 15.88
N ALA A 133 5.16 -6.48 15.60
CA ALA A 133 5.49 -7.78 16.15
C ALA A 133 6.86 -8.27 15.66
N SER A 134 7.16 -8.12 14.36
CA SER A 134 8.47 -8.49 13.79
C SER A 134 9.63 -7.71 14.43
N LEU A 135 9.44 -6.40 14.69
CA LEU A 135 10.44 -5.58 15.39
C LEU A 135 10.59 -5.98 16.85
N THR A 136 9.48 -6.36 17.50
CA THR A 136 9.50 -6.84 18.88
C THR A 136 10.21 -8.19 19.01
N ALA A 137 9.98 -9.11 18.08
CA ALA A 137 10.67 -10.40 18.03
C ALA A 137 12.18 -10.22 17.86
N LEU A 138 12.58 -9.34 16.94
CA LEU A 138 13.99 -8.97 16.72
C LEU A 138 14.66 -8.45 18.00
N LEU A 139 13.95 -7.61 18.76
CA LEU A 139 14.40 -7.02 20.03
C LEU A 139 14.30 -7.96 21.24
N SER A 140 13.84 -9.20 21.07
CA SER A 140 13.62 -10.14 22.19
C SER A 140 14.72 -11.19 22.33
N GLY A 141 15.48 -11.50 21.27
CA GLY A 141 16.41 -12.65 21.25
C GLY A 141 17.91 -12.32 21.23
N ASN A 142 18.35 -11.25 20.55
CA ASN A 142 19.78 -11.03 20.27
C ASN A 142 20.43 -10.03 21.24
N TYR A 143 20.82 -10.46 22.44
CA TYR A 143 21.49 -9.57 23.41
C TYR A 143 23.01 -9.48 23.24
N SER A 144 23.62 -10.39 22.46
CA SER A 144 25.05 -10.39 22.18
C SER A 144 25.45 -9.28 21.19
N GLU A 145 24.57 -8.98 20.23
CA GLU A 145 24.74 -7.95 19.18
C GLU A 145 25.09 -6.56 19.72
N SER A 146 26.02 -5.83 19.08
CA SER A 146 26.32 -4.47 19.49
C SER A 146 25.07 -3.58 19.44
N LYS A 147 24.98 -2.63 20.38
CA LYS A 147 23.83 -1.69 20.40
C LYS A 147 23.75 -0.82 19.14
N VAL A 148 24.87 -0.62 18.45
CA VAL A 148 24.93 0.20 17.23
C VAL A 148 24.36 -0.61 16.06
N ASP A 149 24.83 -1.84 15.85
CA ASP A 149 24.35 -2.70 14.77
C ASP A 149 22.86 -3.04 14.94
N MET A 150 22.43 -3.24 16.20
CA MET A 150 21.02 -3.47 16.51
C MET A 150 20.14 -2.29 16.09
N VAL A 151 20.57 -1.05 16.38
CA VAL A 151 19.84 0.17 15.99
C VAL A 151 19.91 0.37 14.48
N GLU A 152 21.05 0.08 13.85
CA GLU A 152 21.19 0.16 12.41
C GLU A 152 20.22 -0.78 11.70
N MET A 153 20.12 -2.04 12.16
CA MET A 153 19.18 -3.02 11.61
C MET A 153 17.71 -2.56 11.78
N LEU A 154 17.36 -1.99 12.94
CA LEU A 154 16.03 -1.39 13.14
C LEU A 154 15.80 -0.21 12.19
N ASN A 155 16.79 0.67 12.05
CA ASN A 155 16.73 1.83 11.18
C ASN A 155 16.51 1.43 9.72
N ARG A 156 17.18 0.38 9.23
CA ARG A 156 16.97 -0.15 7.87
C ARG A 156 15.51 -0.60 7.67
N LYS A 157 14.95 -1.39 8.60
CA LYS A 157 13.55 -1.84 8.53
C LYS A 157 12.56 -0.68 8.60
N LEU A 158 12.78 0.28 9.51
CA LEU A 158 11.91 1.45 9.68
C LEU A 158 11.96 2.37 8.45
N LYS A 159 13.14 2.62 7.88
CA LYS A 159 13.31 3.42 6.66
C LYS A 159 12.59 2.77 5.48
N GLY A 160 12.74 1.45 5.30
CA GLY A 160 12.03 0.70 4.25
C GLY A 160 10.51 0.82 4.39
N TRP A 161 10.00 0.64 5.61
CA TRP A 161 8.57 0.78 5.89
C TRP A 161 8.06 2.21 5.65
N ALA A 162 8.84 3.22 6.05
CA ALA A 162 8.51 4.63 5.84
C ALA A 162 8.44 4.98 4.34
N ALA A 163 9.38 4.43 3.54
CA ALA A 163 9.41 4.63 2.10
C ALA A 163 8.21 3.98 1.41
N PHE A 164 7.87 2.74 1.78
CA PHE A 164 6.71 2.03 1.23
C PHE A 164 5.39 2.77 1.51
N TYR A 165 5.20 3.27 2.74
CA TYR A 165 4.00 4.00 3.13
C TYR A 165 4.12 5.53 3.01
N GLN A 166 5.05 6.04 2.21
CA GLN A 166 5.32 7.49 2.13
C GLN A 166 4.14 8.31 1.58
N PHE A 167 3.34 7.70 0.69
CA PHE A 167 2.21 8.33 -0.01
C PHE A 167 0.84 8.13 0.68
N VAL A 168 0.81 7.46 1.83
CA VAL A 168 -0.43 7.08 2.51
C VAL A 168 -1.00 8.22 3.38
N ASP A 169 -2.33 8.33 3.41
CA ASP A 169 -3.05 9.28 4.25
C ASP A 169 -3.15 8.79 5.70
N PHE A 170 -3.21 9.74 6.64
CA PHE A 170 -3.38 9.48 8.08
C PHE A 170 -2.31 8.57 8.72
N LYS A 171 -1.12 8.46 8.11
CA LYS A 171 -0.02 7.61 8.60
C LYS A 171 0.51 7.99 9.98
N ALA A 172 0.32 9.24 10.42
CA ALA A 172 0.83 9.74 11.70
C ALA A 172 0.38 8.93 12.92
N LYS A 173 -0.89 8.45 12.96
CA LYS A 173 -1.38 7.63 14.07
C LYS A 173 -0.66 6.28 14.14
N VAL A 174 -0.51 5.62 12.98
CA VAL A 174 0.15 4.31 12.87
C VAL A 174 1.65 4.43 13.16
N PHE A 175 2.30 5.46 12.63
CA PHE A 175 3.71 5.72 12.85
C PHE A 175 4.03 6.02 14.32
N ARG A 176 3.20 6.83 15.00
CA ARG A 176 3.35 7.05 16.45
C ARG A 176 3.18 5.77 17.27
N TYR A 177 2.27 4.88 16.87
CA TYR A 177 2.11 3.58 17.52
C TYR A 177 3.39 2.74 17.37
N ILE A 178 3.92 2.61 16.15
CA ILE A 178 5.15 1.85 15.88
C ILE A 178 6.34 2.48 16.62
N ASP A 179 6.52 3.79 16.54
CA ASP A 179 7.61 4.51 17.23
C ASP A 179 7.55 4.26 18.74
N ARG A 180 6.37 4.29 19.37
CA ARG A 180 6.22 4.00 20.80
C ARG A 180 6.64 2.57 21.14
N VAL A 181 6.19 1.59 20.35
CA VAL A 181 6.54 0.17 20.57
C VAL A 181 8.05 -0.03 20.46
N VAL A 182 8.66 0.47 19.38
CA VAL A 182 10.11 0.34 19.14
C VAL A 182 10.92 1.06 20.22
N PHE A 183 10.52 2.28 20.59
CA PHE A 183 11.22 3.07 21.60
C PHE A 183 11.31 2.35 22.94
N TRP A 184 10.19 1.81 23.44
CA TRP A 184 10.15 1.12 24.73
C TRP A 184 10.79 -0.27 24.65
N LYS A 185 10.57 -1.02 23.56
CA LYS A 185 11.21 -2.33 23.39
C LYS A 185 12.73 -2.22 23.31
N LEU A 186 13.26 -1.22 22.61
CA LEU A 186 14.70 -0.93 22.60
C LEU A 186 15.20 -0.57 24.01
N ALA A 187 14.44 0.22 24.77
CA ALA A 187 14.78 0.56 26.15
C ALA A 187 14.91 -0.68 27.04
N HIS A 188 13.94 -1.59 26.96
CA HIS A 188 13.97 -2.86 27.70
C HIS A 188 15.13 -3.76 27.24
N TRP A 189 15.41 -3.81 25.94
CA TRP A 189 16.54 -4.58 25.41
C TRP A 189 17.88 -4.04 25.93
N LEU A 190 18.10 -2.72 25.91
CA LEU A 190 19.30 -2.09 26.45
C LEU A 190 19.43 -2.32 27.97
N ALA A 191 18.32 -2.21 28.71
CA ALA A 191 18.29 -2.45 30.14
C ALA A 191 18.70 -3.88 30.49
N ARG A 192 18.20 -4.87 29.75
CA ARG A 192 18.60 -6.28 29.89
C ARG A 192 20.06 -6.50 29.52
N LYS A 193 20.51 -5.99 28.37
CA LYS A 193 21.89 -6.15 27.90
C LYS A 193 22.92 -5.59 28.89
N TYR A 194 22.67 -4.38 29.42
CA TYR A 194 23.61 -3.71 30.33
C TYR A 194 23.34 -3.94 31.81
N ARG A 195 22.29 -4.71 32.15
CA ARG A 195 21.81 -4.91 33.53
C ARG A 195 21.65 -3.58 34.29
N LYS A 196 21.07 -2.58 33.63
CA LYS A 196 20.86 -1.22 34.19
C LYS A 196 19.39 -0.81 34.12
N GLY A 197 18.97 0.04 35.06
CA GLY A 197 17.63 0.61 35.06
C GLY A 197 17.39 1.52 33.84
N ILE A 198 16.20 1.44 33.24
CA ILE A 198 15.83 2.20 32.03
C ILE A 198 16.01 3.72 32.23
N ALA A 199 15.64 4.24 33.41
CA ALA A 199 15.76 5.66 33.73
C ALA A 199 17.21 6.16 33.67
N SER A 200 18.17 5.32 34.05
CA SER A 200 19.59 5.67 33.93
C SER A 200 19.99 5.76 32.46
N LEU A 201 19.64 4.75 31.66
CA LEU A 201 19.96 4.70 30.23
C LEU A 201 19.33 5.86 29.46
N MET A 202 18.09 6.23 29.80
CA MET A 202 17.41 7.37 29.18
C MET A 202 18.13 8.69 29.48
N ARG A 203 18.63 8.90 30.69
CA ARG A 203 19.40 10.12 31.02
C ARG A 203 20.65 10.27 30.15
N TRP A 204 21.34 9.17 29.87
CA TRP A 204 22.59 9.19 29.10
C TRP A 204 22.38 9.23 27.58
N TRP A 205 21.40 8.49 27.07
CA TRP A 205 21.29 8.22 25.62
C TRP A 205 19.99 8.72 24.97
N CYS A 206 18.97 9.11 25.74
CA CYS A 206 17.76 9.70 25.16
C CYS A 206 17.92 11.23 25.03
N LYS A 207 18.37 11.66 23.85
CA LYS A 207 18.69 13.08 23.56
C LYS A 207 17.95 13.55 22.32
N SER A 208 17.78 14.86 22.18
CA SER A 208 17.33 15.46 20.91
C SER A 208 18.47 15.39 19.91
N PRO A 209 18.30 14.74 18.74
CA PRO A 209 19.39 14.63 17.76
C PRO A 209 19.82 15.97 17.18
N LYS A 210 18.87 16.90 17.03
CA LYS A 210 19.07 18.27 16.56
C LYS A 210 18.14 19.23 17.33
N PRO A 211 18.46 20.54 17.40
CA PRO A 211 17.55 21.55 17.93
C PRO A 211 16.18 21.48 17.25
N GLY A 212 15.10 21.54 18.04
CA GLY A 212 13.72 21.41 17.53
C GLY A 212 13.25 19.99 17.20
N GLN A 213 14.12 18.98 17.25
CA GLN A 213 13.71 17.58 17.10
C GLN A 213 13.36 16.93 18.44
N SER A 214 12.37 16.05 18.40
CA SER A 214 11.94 15.30 19.58
C SER A 214 13.01 14.32 20.06
N LYS A 215 13.13 14.17 21.39
CA LYS A 215 14.10 13.28 22.05
C LYS A 215 13.93 11.83 21.60
N THR A 216 15.01 11.20 21.16
CA THR A 216 15.07 9.79 20.73
C THR A 216 16.34 9.12 21.25
N TRP A 217 16.49 7.82 21.04
CA TRP A 217 17.73 7.12 21.38
C TRP A 217 18.86 7.53 20.44
N VAL A 218 19.93 8.11 21.00
CA VAL A 218 21.18 8.46 20.32
C VAL A 218 22.29 7.63 20.96
N LEU A 219 22.79 6.64 20.24
CA LEU A 219 23.67 5.61 20.77
C LEU A 219 25.01 5.62 20.04
N PHE A 220 26.09 5.67 20.82
CA PHE A 220 27.47 5.63 20.32
C PHE A 220 28.17 4.37 20.81
N GLY A 221 28.94 3.71 19.96
CA GLY A 221 29.72 2.53 20.36
C GLY A 221 30.53 1.94 19.23
N LYS A 222 31.23 0.84 19.56
CA LYS A 222 31.85 -0.02 18.56
C LYS A 222 30.80 -0.95 17.96
N THR A 223 30.81 -1.09 16.64
CA THR A 223 30.11 -2.17 15.93
C THR A 223 30.78 -3.50 16.25
N ASN A 224 30.14 -4.62 15.88
CA ASN A 224 30.72 -5.96 16.00
C ASN A 224 32.05 -6.08 15.22
N HIS A 225 32.21 -5.29 14.15
CA HIS A 225 33.44 -5.20 13.35
C HIS A 225 34.50 -4.25 13.95
N GLY A 226 34.30 -3.75 15.17
CA GLY A 226 35.25 -2.89 15.87
C GLY A 226 35.25 -1.40 15.48
N LYS A 227 34.43 -1.00 14.50
CA LYS A 227 34.35 0.40 14.04
C LYS A 227 33.52 1.24 15.01
N LEU A 228 34.02 2.42 15.38
CA LEU A 228 33.24 3.39 16.15
C LEU A 228 32.16 4.02 15.26
N SER A 229 30.91 3.90 15.68
CA SER A 229 29.77 4.51 14.99
C SER A 229 28.73 5.03 15.99
N GLY A 230 28.03 6.09 15.57
CA GLY A 230 26.94 6.72 16.27
C GLY A 230 25.65 6.56 15.48
N GLU A 231 24.68 5.86 16.05
CA GLU A 231 23.39 5.61 15.42
C GLU A 231 22.26 6.29 16.20
N ILE A 232 21.37 6.94 15.46
CA ILE A 232 20.17 7.59 15.99
C ILE A 232 18.99 6.73 15.62
N LEU A 233 18.16 6.35 16.58
CA LEU A 233 16.94 5.61 16.31
C LEU A 233 16.02 6.45 15.39
N TYR A 234 15.76 5.92 14.21
CA TYR A 234 14.92 6.52 13.19
C TYR A 234 13.48 6.63 13.68
N ARG A 235 12.89 7.81 13.50
CA ARG A 235 11.51 8.10 13.90
C ARG A 235 10.62 8.21 12.67
N LEU A 236 9.52 7.47 12.67
CA LEU A 236 8.52 7.50 11.60
C LEU A 236 7.65 8.76 11.70
N ALA A 237 7.29 9.15 12.92
CA ALA A 237 6.49 10.35 13.19
C ALA A 237 7.26 11.63 12.78
N GLY A 238 6.54 12.56 12.15
CA GLY A 238 7.10 13.82 11.62
C GLY A 238 7.33 13.81 10.11
N GLN A 239 7.29 12.65 9.46
CA GLN A 239 7.34 12.58 8.00
C GLN A 239 6.01 13.05 7.39
N GLY A 240 6.06 14.19 6.69
CA GLY A 240 4.94 14.68 5.88
C GLY A 240 4.49 13.67 4.83
N LYS A 241 3.25 13.80 4.35
CA LYS A 241 2.81 13.06 3.17
C LYS A 241 3.57 13.60 1.96
N LYS A 242 4.25 12.72 1.22
CA LYS A 242 4.77 13.13 -0.10
C LYS A 242 3.61 13.24 -1.08
N LEU A 243 3.61 14.29 -1.89
CA LEU A 243 2.65 14.44 -2.96
C LEU A 243 3.03 13.49 -4.08
N PHE A 244 2.09 12.63 -4.46
CA PHE A 244 2.22 11.81 -5.65
C PHE A 244 1.74 12.65 -6.84
N ARG A 245 2.65 13.01 -7.75
CA ARG A 245 2.29 13.64 -9.03
C ARG A 245 2.00 12.53 -10.03
N TRP A 246 0.72 12.37 -10.34
CA TRP A 246 0.29 11.47 -11.42
C TRP A 246 0.77 12.02 -12.76
N ARG A 247 1.48 11.21 -13.54
CA ARG A 247 1.49 11.37 -15.00
C ARG A 247 0.50 10.34 -15.52
N LEU A 248 -0.61 10.78 -16.11
CA LEU A 248 -1.48 9.83 -16.82
C LEU A 248 -0.63 9.20 -17.94
N PRO A 249 -0.41 7.89 -17.95
CA PRO A 249 0.10 7.26 -19.16
C PRO A 249 -0.98 7.38 -20.24
N GLU A 250 -0.58 7.68 -21.47
CA GLU A 250 -1.49 7.89 -22.61
C GLU A 250 -2.41 6.69 -22.90
N GLY A 251 -2.05 5.50 -22.41
CA GLY A 251 -2.84 4.28 -22.48
C GLY A 251 -2.49 3.29 -21.38
N ASN A 252 -3.10 2.10 -21.42
CA ASN A 252 -2.79 1.02 -20.48
C ASN A 252 -1.30 0.64 -20.63
N PRO A 253 -0.48 0.72 -19.55
CA PRO A 253 0.95 0.42 -19.63
C PRO A 253 1.28 -1.01 -20.07
N TYR A 254 0.32 -1.94 -19.97
CA TYR A 254 0.47 -3.33 -20.41
C TYR A 254 0.09 -3.57 -21.88
N LEU A 255 -0.56 -2.60 -22.54
CA LEU A 255 -1.00 -2.70 -23.94
C LEU A 255 -0.10 -1.91 -24.90
N ARG A 256 1.10 -1.49 -24.47
CA ARG A 256 2.01 -0.70 -25.31
C ARG A 256 2.73 -1.59 -26.32
N MET A 257 2.79 -1.13 -27.57
CA MET A 257 3.59 -1.73 -28.65
C MET A 257 5.02 -1.17 -28.72
N GLU A 258 5.33 -0.11 -27.98
CA GLU A 258 6.66 0.53 -27.96
C GLU A 258 7.70 -0.30 -27.17
N ALA A 259 8.90 -0.43 -27.72
CA ALA A 259 10.05 -1.00 -27.03
C ALA A 259 10.41 -0.13 -25.82
N ARG A 260 10.43 -0.72 -24.63
CA ARG A 260 10.70 0.01 -23.40
C ARG A 260 12.14 0.51 -23.36
N ASN A 261 12.34 1.82 -23.15
CA ASN A 261 13.48 2.31 -22.36
C ASN A 261 13.18 2.09 -20.86
N THR A 262 13.02 0.84 -20.46
CA THR A 262 12.99 0.51 -19.03
C THR A 262 14.42 0.51 -18.55
N TYR A 263 14.74 1.39 -17.60
CA TYR A 263 15.80 1.08 -16.64
C TYR A 263 15.36 -0.20 -15.92
N THR A 264 15.89 -1.34 -16.37
CA THR A 264 15.91 -2.56 -15.58
C THR A 264 16.72 -2.25 -14.34
N SER A 265 16.03 -1.92 -13.27
CA SER A 265 16.59 -1.96 -11.93
C SER A 265 17.02 -3.42 -11.72
N ARG A 266 18.33 -3.69 -11.81
CA ARG A 266 18.93 -4.99 -11.47
C ARG A 266 18.96 -5.16 -9.94
N PHE A 267 17.85 -4.84 -9.27
CA PHE A 267 17.83 -4.73 -7.82
C PHE A 267 17.25 -5.99 -7.16
N THR A 268 18.19 -6.80 -6.69
CA THR A 268 18.10 -7.61 -5.46
C THR A 268 17.57 -6.81 -4.24
N GLU A 269 17.52 -5.47 -4.30
CA GLU A 269 17.03 -4.62 -3.21
C GLU A 269 15.50 -4.57 -3.03
N VAL A 270 14.70 -4.95 -4.02
CA VAL A 270 13.22 -4.97 -3.87
C VAL A 270 12.74 -6.25 -3.16
N ALA A 271 13.52 -7.34 -3.26
CA ALA A 271 13.19 -8.64 -2.67
C ALA A 271 13.19 -8.65 -1.12
N MET A 272 13.95 -7.77 -0.49
CA MET A 272 14.08 -7.75 0.97
C MET A 272 12.81 -7.29 1.73
N ALA A 273 11.82 -6.70 1.03
CA ALA A 273 10.58 -6.26 1.67
C ALA A 273 9.50 -7.36 1.76
N PHE A 274 9.62 -8.45 0.99
CA PHE A 274 8.61 -9.50 0.90
C PHE A 274 9.06 -10.87 1.44
N ALA A 275 10.34 -11.05 1.78
CA ALA A 275 10.89 -12.32 2.27
C ALA A 275 10.55 -12.66 3.75
N SER A 276 9.50 -12.07 4.31
CA SER A 276 9.01 -12.43 5.66
C SER A 276 7.51 -12.18 5.76
N PHE A 277 6.73 -13.08 5.17
CA PHE A 277 5.33 -13.30 5.51
C PHE A 277 5.17 -14.71 6.08
#